data_AF-A0A2S5V4J7-F1
#
_entry.id   AF-A0A2S5V4J7-F1
#
_cell.length_a   1.000
_cell.length_b   1.000
_cell.length_c   1.000
_cell.angle_alpha   90.00
_cell.angle_beta   90.00
_cell.angle_gamma   90.00
#
_symmetry.space_group_name_H-M   'P 1'
#
loop_
_entity.id
_entity.type
_entity.pdbx_description
1 polymer ?
#
loop_
_entity_poly.entity_id
_entity_poly.type
_entity_poly.pdbx_seq_one_letter_code
_entity_poly.pdbx_strand_id
1 'polypeptide(L)'
;MTKNTSENHDAPGDTTRRRVLQTAAWTVPVIAMTTAAPAFAASPPRVFAIESAFGLGWYPTTQGQTANGALQYDAKSPGQYLRVTGTQAGDVLSNIYYEVLISTGWPAVTFTPIPGSNTAWSTLANTGTTTVVGGVTYRVYRSNYSGTVTATGTTTNIPVDFFFRSSGPYYANQTGQTRRYVTVNSQPVELIRNPASINNTNVVNYPTP
;
A
#
# COMPACT_ATOMS: atom_id res chain seq x y z
N MET A 1 71.84 -84.11 2.42
CA MET A 1 71.17 -85.38 2.08
C MET A 1 70.27 -85.72 3.26
N THR A 2 68.96 -85.91 3.20
CA THR A 2 68.00 -86.02 2.10
C THR A 2 66.62 -85.73 2.70
N LYS A 3 65.76 -85.13 1.88
CA LYS A 3 64.33 -84.85 2.07
C LYS A 3 63.56 -86.10 2.53
N ASN A 4 62.53 -85.93 3.38
CA ASN A 4 61.29 -86.71 3.25
C ASN A 4 60.09 -85.96 3.86
N THR A 5 59.11 -85.79 2.98
CA THR A 5 57.73 -85.32 3.11
C THR A 5 56.85 -86.33 3.87
N SER A 6 55.86 -85.82 4.60
CA SER A 6 54.54 -86.47 4.69
C SER A 6 53.45 -85.42 4.91
N GLU A 7 52.56 -85.33 3.93
CA GLU A 7 51.26 -84.65 4.00
C GLU A 7 50.26 -85.50 4.82
N ASN A 8 49.30 -84.84 5.47
CA ASN A 8 47.94 -85.31 5.72
C ASN A 8 47.14 -84.09 6.20
N HIS A 9 46.29 -83.48 5.37
CA HIS A 9 44.92 -83.85 4.98
C HIS A 9 43.83 -83.50 6.03
N ASP A 10 42.94 -82.61 5.57
CA ASP A 10 41.54 -82.41 5.95
C ASP A 10 41.27 -81.70 7.31
N ALA A 11 40.39 -80.71 7.44
CA ALA A 11 39.10 -80.51 6.76
C ALA A 11 38.64 -79.02 6.83
N PRO A 12 37.56 -78.65 6.11
CA PRO A 12 37.26 -77.30 5.65
C PRO A 12 36.25 -76.54 6.52
N GLY A 13 36.24 -75.21 6.38
CA GLY A 13 35.20 -74.35 6.95
C GLY A 13 35.15 -72.99 6.24
N ASP A 14 34.23 -72.89 5.28
CA ASP A 14 33.61 -71.67 4.72
C ASP A 14 33.54 -70.54 5.79
N THR A 15 33.72 -69.24 5.52
CA THR A 15 32.84 -68.45 4.65
C THR A 15 33.31 -66.98 4.54
N THR A 16 33.04 -66.34 3.40
CA THR A 16 32.56 -64.94 3.24
C THR A 16 33.53 -63.75 3.03
N ARG A 17 33.62 -63.39 1.75
CA ARG A 17 33.74 -62.09 1.04
C ARG A 17 33.56 -60.74 1.80
N ARG A 18 34.31 -59.73 1.29
CA ARG A 18 34.15 -58.25 1.35
C ARG A 18 34.54 -57.57 2.67
N ARG A 19 35.17 -56.39 2.73
CA ARG A 19 35.31 -55.26 1.78
C ARG A 19 36.51 -54.40 2.20
N VAL A 20 37.33 -53.97 1.26
CA VAL A 20 38.26 -52.84 1.41
C VAL A 20 37.45 -51.55 1.40
N LEU A 21 37.71 -50.64 2.34
CA LEU A 21 37.56 -49.19 2.16
C LEU A 21 38.30 -48.46 3.28
N GLN A 22 39.55 -48.07 2.97
CA GLN A 22 40.24 -46.98 3.65
C GLN A 22 39.57 -45.65 3.25
N THR A 23 39.16 -44.86 4.23
CA THR A 23 38.98 -43.43 4.04
C THR A 23 39.62 -42.70 5.21
N ALA A 24 40.81 -42.15 4.97
CA ALA A 24 41.39 -41.14 5.84
C ALA A 24 40.59 -39.84 5.65
N ALA A 25 39.81 -39.45 6.65
CA ALA A 25 39.17 -38.15 6.68
C ALA A 25 40.20 -37.09 7.09
N TRP A 26 40.79 -36.42 6.11
CA TRP A 26 41.60 -35.23 6.36
C TRP A 26 40.65 -34.06 6.60
N THR A 27 40.50 -33.66 7.86
CA THR A 27 39.73 -32.48 8.26
C THR A 27 40.46 -31.22 7.78
N VAL A 28 39.92 -30.54 6.78
CA VAL A 28 40.37 -29.20 6.40
C VAL A 28 39.74 -28.21 7.40
N PRO A 29 40.53 -27.40 8.13
CA PRO A 29 39.97 -26.35 8.95
C PRO A 29 39.30 -25.30 8.06
N VAL A 30 37.99 -25.11 8.22
CA VAL A 30 37.26 -24.00 7.61
C VAL A 30 37.60 -22.74 8.40
N ILE A 31 38.43 -21.87 7.83
CA ILE A 31 38.61 -20.51 8.35
C ILE A 31 37.36 -19.72 7.96
N ALA A 32 36.45 -19.53 8.91
CA ALA A 32 35.35 -18.60 8.76
C ALA A 32 35.92 -17.18 8.77
N MET A 33 36.09 -16.57 7.59
CA MET A 33 36.39 -15.13 7.51
C MET A 33 35.11 -14.37 7.88
N THR A 34 35.05 -13.85 9.10
CA THR A 34 34.12 -12.78 9.45
C THR A 34 34.56 -11.53 8.69
N THR A 35 34.02 -11.33 7.50
CA THR A 35 34.17 -10.07 6.79
C THR A 35 33.40 -9.01 7.57
N ALA A 36 34.13 -8.15 8.28
CA ALA A 36 33.56 -6.90 8.76
C ALA A 36 33.17 -6.11 7.52
N ALA A 37 31.88 -6.12 7.18
CA ALA A 37 31.37 -5.29 6.11
C ALA A 37 31.75 -3.84 6.43
N PRO A 38 32.32 -3.08 5.48
CA PRO A 38 32.56 -1.66 5.70
C PRO A 38 31.23 -1.04 6.12
N ALA A 39 31.24 -0.33 7.25
CA ALA A 39 30.14 0.52 7.64
C ALA A 39 30.03 1.60 6.57
N PHE A 40 29.25 1.33 5.52
CA PHE A 40 28.83 2.36 4.59
C PHE A 40 28.23 3.46 5.44
N ALA A 41 28.72 4.69 5.25
CA ALA A 41 28.06 5.88 5.74
C ALA A 41 26.69 5.93 5.05
N ALA A 42 25.73 5.19 5.59
CA ALA A 42 24.34 5.29 5.21
C ALA A 42 23.93 6.71 5.60
N SER A 43 23.60 7.54 4.61
CA SER A 43 22.94 8.80 4.89
C SER A 43 21.70 8.51 5.75
N PRO A 44 21.32 9.43 6.65
CA PRO A 44 20.09 9.26 7.43
C PRO A 44 18.94 8.93 6.48
N PRO A 45 18.10 7.92 6.82
CA PRO A 45 16.91 7.62 6.03
C PRO A 45 16.11 8.90 5.83
N ARG A 46 15.76 9.21 4.58
CA ARG A 46 14.91 10.36 4.29
C ARG A 46 13.51 10.10 4.84
N VAL A 47 12.91 11.15 5.40
CA VAL A 47 11.54 11.10 5.93
C VAL A 47 10.62 11.69 4.87
N PHE A 48 9.63 10.90 4.46
CA PHE A 48 8.58 11.33 3.54
C PHE A 48 7.30 11.63 4.31
N ALA A 49 6.55 12.63 3.85
CA ALA A 49 5.22 12.92 4.37
C ALA A 49 4.26 13.29 3.24
N ILE A 50 2.99 12.92 3.40
CA ILE A 50 1.93 13.36 2.50
C ILE A 50 1.30 14.63 3.07
N GLU A 51 1.13 15.63 2.22
CA GLU A 51 0.29 16.78 2.49
C GLU A 51 -0.87 16.79 1.49
N SER A 52 -2.06 17.14 1.96
CA SER A 52 -3.22 17.26 1.09
C SER A 52 -4.16 18.35 1.54
N ALA A 53 -5.06 18.76 0.64
CA ALA A 53 -6.18 19.63 0.97
C ALA A 53 -7.35 19.30 0.03
N PHE A 54 -8.18 18.33 0.37
CA PHE A 54 -9.44 18.05 -0.33
C PHE A 54 -10.24 17.06 0.50
N GLY A 55 -11.53 16.95 0.24
CA GLY A 55 -12.41 16.20 1.10
C GLY A 55 -13.79 15.95 0.52
N LEU A 56 -14.67 15.57 1.44
CA LEU A 56 -16.03 15.14 1.19
C LEU A 56 -16.99 16.24 1.64
N GLY A 57 -18.00 16.54 0.83
CA GLY A 57 -19.08 17.46 1.19
C GLY A 57 -20.39 17.03 0.55
N TRP A 58 -21.51 17.41 1.17
CA TRP A 58 -22.83 17.24 0.57
C TRP A 58 -23.39 18.58 0.11
N TYR A 59 -23.88 18.63 -1.13
CA TYR A 59 -24.32 19.84 -1.81
C TYR A 59 -25.81 19.71 -2.19
N PRO A 60 -26.69 20.56 -1.66
CA PRO A 60 -28.10 20.54 -2.03
C PRO A 60 -28.32 21.00 -3.46
N THR A 61 -29.35 20.50 -4.12
CA THR A 61 -29.82 21.09 -5.39
C THR A 61 -30.51 22.45 -5.17
N THR A 62 -31.03 22.67 -3.97
CA THR A 62 -31.75 23.89 -3.59
C THR A 62 -31.38 24.28 -2.16
N GLN A 63 -31.01 25.54 -1.94
CA GLN A 63 -30.56 26.00 -0.62
C GLN A 63 -31.61 25.71 0.47
N GLY A 64 -31.16 25.25 1.63
CA GLY A 64 -32.01 24.87 2.76
C GLY A 64 -32.72 23.53 2.62
N GLN A 65 -32.63 22.84 1.49
CA GLN A 65 -33.24 21.52 1.29
C GLN A 65 -32.26 20.40 1.63
N THR A 66 -32.77 19.30 2.18
CA THR A 66 -32.00 18.09 2.50
C THR A 66 -32.45 16.87 1.72
N ALA A 67 -33.61 16.92 1.06
CA ALA A 67 -34.16 15.79 0.32
C ALA A 67 -33.42 15.51 -1.00
N ASN A 68 -32.92 16.57 -1.65
CA ASN A 68 -32.31 16.48 -2.97
C ASN A 68 -30.95 17.18 -2.98
N GLY A 69 -29.93 16.44 -3.39
CA GLY A 69 -28.55 16.92 -3.46
C GLY A 69 -27.62 15.83 -3.93
N ALA A 70 -26.33 16.04 -3.69
CA ALA A 70 -25.33 15.01 -3.92
C ALA A 70 -24.20 15.09 -2.92
N LEU A 71 -23.75 13.92 -2.49
CA LEU A 71 -22.46 13.77 -1.86
C LEU A 71 -21.38 13.86 -2.95
N GLN A 72 -20.38 14.71 -2.74
CA GLN A 72 -19.31 14.92 -3.68
C GLN A 72 -17.94 14.84 -3.00
N TYR A 73 -17.02 14.17 -3.68
CA TYR A 73 -15.60 14.12 -3.34
C TYR A 73 -14.80 14.66 -4.52
N ASP A 74 -14.09 15.76 -4.31
CA ASP A 74 -13.44 16.52 -5.38
C ASP A 74 -12.14 17.19 -4.92
N ALA A 75 -11.28 17.51 -5.89
CA ALA A 75 -9.98 18.15 -5.65
C ALA A 75 -9.49 19.05 -6.81
N LYS A 76 -10.20 20.14 -7.12
CA LYS A 76 -9.80 21.18 -8.11
C LYS A 76 -9.97 22.64 -7.67
N SER A 77 -10.58 22.91 -6.53
CA SER A 77 -10.71 24.29 -6.03
C SER A 77 -9.35 24.89 -5.68
N PRO A 78 -9.16 26.21 -5.80
CA PRO A 78 -7.93 26.88 -5.37
C PRO A 78 -7.53 26.48 -3.95
N GLY A 79 -6.28 26.05 -3.79
CA GLY A 79 -5.77 25.54 -2.51
C GLY A 79 -6.00 24.04 -2.28
N GLN A 80 -6.62 23.31 -3.21
CA GLN A 80 -6.70 21.85 -3.16
C GLN A 80 -5.48 21.20 -3.81
N TYR A 81 -4.87 20.22 -3.14
CA TYR A 81 -3.64 19.58 -3.61
C TYR A 81 -3.42 18.19 -2.98
N LEU A 82 -2.60 17.37 -3.63
CA LEU A 82 -1.94 16.18 -3.06
C LEU A 82 -0.45 16.28 -3.39
N ARG A 83 0.40 16.22 -2.37
CA ARG A 83 1.86 16.25 -2.58
C ARG A 83 2.60 15.43 -1.54
N VAL A 84 3.79 15.00 -1.91
CA VAL A 84 4.73 14.30 -1.02
C VAL A 84 5.93 15.20 -0.79
N THR A 85 6.28 15.42 0.48
CA THR A 85 7.47 16.16 0.89
C THR A 85 8.62 15.20 1.23
N GLY A 86 9.86 15.71 1.20
CA GLY A 86 11.06 14.91 1.46
C GLY A 86 11.57 14.12 0.26
N THR A 87 10.95 14.30 -0.91
CA THR A 87 11.38 13.69 -2.18
C THR A 87 12.69 14.29 -2.68
N GLN A 88 13.31 13.70 -3.71
CA GLN A 88 14.40 14.29 -4.47
C GLN A 88 14.27 13.90 -5.94
N ALA A 89 15.02 14.57 -6.82
CA ALA A 89 15.04 14.23 -8.23
C ALA A 89 15.35 12.74 -8.45
N GLY A 90 14.46 12.04 -9.17
CA GLY A 90 14.58 10.61 -9.47
C GLY A 90 13.84 9.67 -8.52
N ASP A 91 13.28 10.14 -7.41
CA ASP A 91 12.38 9.29 -6.61
C ASP A 91 11.14 8.92 -7.42
N VAL A 92 10.73 7.66 -7.33
CA VAL A 92 9.55 7.14 -8.02
C VAL A 92 8.41 7.00 -7.01
N LEU A 93 7.28 7.63 -7.32
CA LEU A 93 6.05 7.50 -6.55
C LEU A 93 5.15 6.46 -7.24
N SER A 94 4.69 5.48 -6.47
CA SER A 94 3.85 4.37 -6.94
C SER A 94 2.78 4.01 -5.90
N ASN A 95 1.90 3.06 -6.23
CA ASN A 95 0.79 2.62 -5.36
C ASN A 95 0.00 3.80 -4.78
N ILE A 96 -0.29 4.79 -5.62
CA ILE A 96 -0.97 6.01 -5.21
C ILE A 96 -2.46 5.73 -5.17
N TYR A 97 -3.08 5.85 -4.00
CA TYR A 97 -4.53 5.76 -3.84
C TYR A 97 -4.99 6.59 -2.65
N TYR A 98 -6.29 6.85 -2.61
CA TYR A 98 -6.93 7.36 -1.40
C TYR A 98 -8.15 6.53 -1.06
N GLU A 99 -8.51 6.57 0.21
CA GLU A 99 -9.73 6.00 0.72
C GLU A 99 -10.63 7.09 1.29
N VAL A 100 -11.92 6.94 1.04
CA VAL A 100 -12.99 7.73 1.65
C VAL A 100 -13.83 6.75 2.46
N LEU A 101 -13.89 7.00 3.75
CA LEU A 101 -14.65 6.20 4.69
C LEU A 101 -15.92 6.96 5.03
N ILE A 102 -17.07 6.33 4.84
CA ILE A 102 -18.38 6.95 5.09
C ILE A 102 -19.10 6.10 6.14
N SER A 103 -19.59 6.74 7.21
CA SER A 103 -20.26 6.04 8.31
C SER A 103 -21.44 5.21 7.79
N THR A 104 -21.65 4.01 8.35
CA THR A 104 -22.66 3.07 7.83
C THR A 104 -24.10 3.54 7.96
N GLY A 105 -24.36 4.57 8.77
CA GLY A 105 -25.63 5.28 8.87
C GLY A 105 -25.97 6.13 7.64
N TRP A 106 -24.99 6.47 6.80
CA TRP A 106 -25.24 6.92 5.43
C TRP A 106 -25.45 5.68 4.56
N PRO A 107 -26.48 5.59 3.71
CA PRO A 107 -26.66 4.45 2.81
C PRO A 107 -25.44 4.22 1.90
N ALA A 108 -25.30 3.01 1.37
CA ALA A 108 -24.21 2.74 0.44
C ALA A 108 -24.31 3.67 -0.78
N VAL A 109 -23.31 4.53 -0.97
CA VAL A 109 -23.25 5.46 -2.09
C VAL A 109 -22.64 4.80 -3.32
N THR A 110 -23.13 5.20 -4.50
CA THR A 110 -22.52 4.89 -5.79
C THR A 110 -22.02 6.19 -6.37
N PHE A 111 -20.69 6.34 -6.46
CA PHE A 111 -20.09 7.52 -7.08
C PHE A 111 -19.97 7.35 -8.59
N THR A 112 -20.21 8.42 -9.32
CA THR A 112 -19.93 8.55 -10.73
C THR A 112 -18.91 9.67 -10.96
N PRO A 113 -17.95 9.51 -11.89
CA PRO A 113 -17.06 10.59 -12.28
C PRO A 113 -17.86 11.68 -13.01
N ILE A 114 -17.53 12.94 -12.76
CA ILE A 114 -18.08 14.07 -13.53
C ILE A 114 -17.28 14.22 -14.83
N PRO A 115 -17.92 14.46 -15.99
CA PRO A 115 -17.21 14.75 -17.24
C PRO A 115 -16.18 15.86 -17.08
N GLY A 116 -14.93 15.62 -17.49
CA GLY A 116 -13.79 16.52 -17.25
C GLY A 116 -12.93 16.16 -16.04
N SER A 117 -13.31 15.14 -15.27
CA SER A 117 -12.44 14.57 -14.23
C SER A 117 -11.19 13.92 -14.83
N ASN A 118 -10.08 14.04 -14.12
CA ASN A 118 -8.82 13.38 -14.43
C ASN A 118 -9.00 11.86 -14.48
N THR A 119 -8.80 11.30 -15.67
CA THR A 119 -8.99 9.88 -15.97
C THR A 119 -7.87 8.99 -15.43
N ALA A 120 -6.77 9.57 -14.94
CA ALA A 120 -5.75 8.81 -14.23
C ALA A 120 -6.24 8.32 -12.86
N TRP A 121 -7.32 8.90 -12.30
CA TRP A 121 -7.98 8.40 -11.11
C TRP A 121 -9.13 7.47 -11.48
N SER A 122 -9.15 6.27 -10.90
CA SER A 122 -10.30 5.37 -11.02
C SER A 122 -11.53 5.97 -10.34
N THR A 123 -12.73 5.58 -10.77
CA THR A 123 -13.96 5.93 -10.04
C THR A 123 -13.83 5.51 -8.57
N LEU A 124 -14.28 6.39 -7.66
CA LEU A 124 -14.34 6.11 -6.23
C LEU A 124 -15.37 4.99 -5.97
N ALA A 125 -14.89 3.78 -5.71
CA ALA A 125 -15.74 2.60 -5.63
C ALA A 125 -15.74 1.98 -4.23
N ASN A 126 -16.88 1.39 -3.83
CA ASN A 126 -16.97 0.62 -2.60
C ASN A 126 -16.07 -0.62 -2.69
N THR A 127 -15.24 -0.85 -1.69
CA THR A 127 -14.34 -2.01 -1.63
C THR A 127 -15.02 -3.28 -1.13
N GLY A 128 -16.26 -3.18 -0.64
CA GLY A 128 -16.97 -4.25 0.06
C GLY A 128 -16.50 -4.44 1.51
N THR A 129 -15.56 -3.63 1.99
CA THR A 129 -15.02 -3.74 3.35
C THR A 129 -15.56 -2.65 4.28
N THR A 130 -15.54 -2.94 5.57
CA THR A 130 -15.84 -1.98 6.62
C THR A 130 -14.71 -1.90 7.63
N THR A 131 -14.63 -0.80 8.36
CA THR A 131 -13.65 -0.61 9.44
C THR A 131 -14.24 0.24 10.55
N VAL A 132 -13.77 0.05 11.78
CA VAL A 132 -14.24 0.78 12.96
C VAL A 132 -13.18 1.80 13.36
N VAL A 133 -13.57 3.06 13.49
CA VAL A 133 -12.69 4.16 13.92
C VAL A 133 -13.42 4.98 14.97
N GLY A 134 -12.84 5.09 16.16
CA GLY A 134 -13.47 5.83 17.27
C GLY A 134 -14.87 5.31 17.64
N GLY A 135 -15.11 4.00 17.49
CA GLY A 135 -16.42 3.37 17.78
C GLY A 135 -17.47 3.49 16.67
N VAL A 136 -17.18 4.16 15.56
CA VAL A 136 -18.10 4.27 14.40
C VAL A 136 -17.64 3.30 13.30
N THR A 137 -18.59 2.56 12.73
CA THR A 137 -18.34 1.69 11.58
C THR A 137 -18.45 2.48 10.28
N TYR A 138 -17.45 2.36 9.42
CA TYR A 138 -17.38 3.01 8.11
C TYR A 138 -17.33 1.97 6.99
N ARG A 139 -18.02 2.26 5.87
CA ARG A 139 -17.75 1.59 4.59
C ARG A 139 -16.55 2.25 3.92
N VAL A 140 -15.67 1.44 3.34
CA VAL A 140 -14.46 1.94 2.68
C VAL A 140 -14.70 2.08 1.18
N TYR A 141 -14.39 3.25 0.66
CA TYR A 141 -14.38 3.56 -0.76
C TYR A 141 -12.96 3.87 -1.19
N ARG A 142 -12.53 3.40 -2.37
CA ARG A 142 -11.16 3.61 -2.87
C ARG A 142 -11.16 4.15 -4.30
N SER A 143 -10.22 5.05 -4.57
CA SER A 143 -9.82 5.45 -5.92
C SER A 143 -8.31 5.28 -6.05
N ASN A 144 -7.87 4.68 -7.16
CA ASN A 144 -6.47 4.42 -7.45
C ASN A 144 -5.99 5.33 -8.58
N TYR A 145 -4.76 5.81 -8.48
CA TYR A 145 -4.12 6.61 -9.51
C TYR A 145 -3.22 5.73 -10.38
N SER A 146 -3.39 5.81 -11.70
CA SER A 146 -2.66 5.02 -12.70
C SER A 146 -1.57 5.80 -13.43
N GLY A 147 -1.49 7.12 -13.22
CA GLY A 147 -0.46 7.95 -13.84
C GLY A 147 0.93 7.69 -13.26
N THR A 148 1.96 8.05 -14.01
CA THR A 148 3.35 8.03 -13.54
C THR A 148 3.69 9.34 -12.83
N VAL A 149 4.45 9.25 -11.73
CA VAL A 149 4.94 10.42 -11.00
C VAL A 149 6.39 10.19 -10.60
N THR A 150 7.28 11.02 -11.16
CA THR A 150 8.69 11.04 -10.78
C THR A 150 8.99 12.38 -10.13
N ALA A 151 9.62 12.32 -8.97
CA ALA A 151 10.02 13.51 -8.24
C ALA A 151 11.11 14.27 -9.00
N THR A 152 10.99 15.59 -9.02
CA THR A 152 11.99 16.51 -9.62
C THR A 152 12.66 17.40 -8.57
N GLY A 153 12.23 17.33 -7.30
CA GLY A 153 12.73 18.16 -6.22
C GLY A 153 12.25 17.68 -4.85
N THR A 154 12.31 18.58 -3.86
CA THR A 154 12.01 18.30 -2.44
C THR A 154 10.53 18.11 -2.12
N THR A 155 9.66 18.50 -3.06
CA THR A 155 8.21 18.32 -2.98
C THR A 155 7.72 17.87 -4.35
N THR A 156 6.91 16.82 -4.36
CA THR A 156 6.37 16.23 -5.59
C THR A 156 4.85 16.30 -5.55
N ASN A 157 4.26 17.02 -6.51
CA ASN A 157 2.80 17.11 -6.65
C ASN A 157 2.25 15.91 -7.40
N ILE A 158 1.13 15.39 -6.93
CA ILE A 158 0.33 14.38 -7.62
C ILE A 158 -0.89 15.09 -8.21
N PRO A 159 -1.21 14.92 -9.51
CA PRO A 159 -2.39 15.52 -10.12
C PRO A 159 -3.68 15.10 -9.42
N VAL A 160 -4.56 16.05 -9.11
CA VAL A 160 -5.75 15.82 -8.27
C VAL A 160 -7.09 16.16 -8.92
N ASP A 161 -7.15 16.57 -10.19
CA ASP A 161 -8.38 17.09 -10.83
C ASP A 161 -9.52 16.06 -11.04
N PHE A 162 -9.89 15.30 -10.02
CA PHE A 162 -10.96 14.33 -9.98
C PHE A 162 -12.21 14.91 -9.32
N PHE A 163 -13.37 14.42 -9.76
CA PHE A 163 -14.66 14.77 -9.18
C PHE A 163 -15.58 13.56 -9.21
N PHE A 164 -16.02 13.13 -8.04
CA PHE A 164 -16.89 11.99 -7.88
C PHE A 164 -18.17 12.42 -7.18
N ARG A 165 -19.32 12.10 -7.77
CA ARG A 165 -20.63 12.51 -7.27
C ARG A 165 -21.55 11.33 -7.04
N SER A 166 -22.30 11.37 -5.94
CA SER A 166 -23.38 10.43 -5.65
C SER A 166 -24.64 11.20 -5.25
N SER A 167 -25.65 11.17 -6.10
CA SER A 167 -26.92 11.85 -5.85
C SER A 167 -27.69 11.17 -4.72
N GLY A 168 -28.33 11.97 -3.87
CA GLY A 168 -29.15 11.46 -2.77
C GLY A 168 -29.41 12.52 -1.70
N PRO A 169 -30.31 12.20 -0.75
CA PRO A 169 -30.62 13.11 0.35
C PRO A 169 -29.41 13.25 1.30
N TYR A 170 -29.47 14.29 2.13
CA TYR A 170 -28.55 14.50 3.23
C TYR A 170 -28.96 13.63 4.43
N TYR A 171 -27.98 12.97 5.04
CA TYR A 171 -28.16 12.22 6.28
C TYR A 171 -27.42 12.95 7.41
N ALA A 172 -28.18 13.47 8.37
CA ALA A 172 -27.62 14.20 9.50
C ALA A 172 -26.79 13.28 10.43
N ASN A 173 -25.88 13.91 11.19
CA ASN A 173 -25.03 13.25 12.19
C ASN A 173 -24.16 12.10 11.62
N GLN A 174 -23.89 12.14 10.32
CA GLN A 174 -22.98 11.22 9.67
C GLN A 174 -21.57 11.81 9.61
N THR A 175 -20.58 10.92 9.63
CA THR A 175 -19.17 11.31 9.61
C THR A 175 -18.46 10.64 8.45
N GLY A 176 -17.39 11.29 7.98
CA GLY A 176 -16.47 10.76 7.01
C GLY A 176 -15.04 10.79 7.54
N GLN A 177 -14.22 9.85 7.08
CA GLN A 177 -12.77 9.88 7.27
C GLN A 177 -12.12 9.76 5.90
N THR A 178 -10.92 10.32 5.74
CA THR A 178 -10.19 10.22 4.48
C THR A 178 -8.75 9.80 4.75
N ARG A 179 -8.21 8.95 3.89
CA ARG A 179 -6.85 8.39 4.01
C ARG A 179 -6.14 8.50 2.66
N ARG A 180 -4.84 8.76 2.66
CA ARG A 180 -4.02 8.81 1.43
C ARG A 180 -2.84 7.90 1.59
N TYR A 181 -2.45 7.28 0.50
CA TYR A 181 -1.39 6.28 0.44
C TYR A 181 -0.53 6.54 -0.79
N VAL A 182 0.78 6.53 -0.59
CA VAL A 182 1.80 6.63 -1.63
C VAL A 182 2.95 5.73 -1.23
N THR A 183 3.56 5.02 -2.17
CA THR A 183 4.87 4.39 -1.99
C THR A 183 5.94 5.23 -2.67
N VAL A 184 6.99 5.63 -1.94
CA VAL A 184 8.16 6.35 -2.48
C VAL A 184 9.37 5.42 -2.42
N ASN A 185 9.92 5.00 -3.56
CA ASN A 185 11.05 4.05 -3.61
C ASN A 185 10.86 2.83 -2.67
N SER A 186 9.70 2.18 -2.74
CA SER A 186 9.31 1.05 -1.87
C SER A 186 9.02 1.38 -0.41
N GLN A 187 9.09 2.64 0.02
CA GLN A 187 8.65 3.07 1.35
C GLN A 187 7.19 3.52 1.35
N PRO A 188 6.29 2.86 2.11
CA PRO A 188 4.91 3.31 2.23
C PRO A 188 4.82 4.58 3.08
N VAL A 189 4.02 5.53 2.62
CA VAL A 189 3.72 6.79 3.28
C VAL A 189 2.20 6.92 3.34
N GLU A 190 1.68 7.31 4.50
CA GLU A 190 0.24 7.49 4.69
C GLU A 190 -0.10 8.81 5.36
N LEU A 191 -1.29 9.32 5.04
CA LEU A 191 -1.92 10.43 5.75
C LEU A 191 -3.35 10.04 6.09
N ILE A 192 -3.59 9.83 7.39
CA ILE A 192 -4.90 9.52 7.95
C ILE A 192 -5.42 10.79 8.64
N ARG A 193 -6.56 11.31 8.16
CA ARG A 193 -7.24 12.42 8.85
C ARG A 193 -8.18 11.87 9.91
N ASN A 194 -8.43 12.64 10.95
CA ASN A 194 -9.47 12.29 11.92
C ASN A 194 -10.85 12.28 11.25
N PRO A 195 -11.79 11.46 11.73
CA PRO A 195 -13.17 11.56 11.31
C PRO A 195 -13.72 12.97 11.52
N ALA A 196 -14.52 13.44 10.58
CA ALA A 196 -15.19 14.73 10.62
C ALA A 196 -16.64 14.58 10.16
N SER A 197 -17.51 15.49 10.60
CA SER A 197 -18.90 15.53 10.15
C SER A 197 -18.96 15.73 8.63
N ILE A 198 -19.88 15.02 7.97
CA ILE A 198 -20.22 15.30 6.59
C ILE A 198 -21.13 16.52 6.59
N ASN A 199 -20.57 17.66 6.19
CA ASN A 199 -21.29 18.92 6.22
C ASN A 199 -22.24 19.01 5.02
N ASN A 200 -23.48 19.41 5.29
CA ASN A 200 -24.31 20.05 4.28
C ASN A 200 -23.71 21.43 4.02
N THR A 201 -23.17 21.65 2.84
CA THR A 201 -22.52 22.92 2.50
C THR A 201 -23.52 24.07 2.43
N ASN A 202 -24.82 23.76 2.28
CA ASN A 202 -25.90 24.71 2.04
C ASN A 202 -25.63 25.63 0.82
N VAL A 203 -24.79 25.16 -0.11
CA VAL A 203 -24.42 25.86 -1.34
C VAL A 203 -24.88 25.02 -2.52
N VAL A 204 -25.62 25.64 -3.45
CA VAL A 204 -26.18 24.98 -4.63
C VAL A 204 -25.20 24.84 -5.80
N ASN A 205 -24.07 25.54 -5.73
CA ASN A 205 -23.01 25.47 -6.73
C ASN A 205 -22.09 24.30 -6.41
N TYR A 206 -22.31 23.19 -7.12
CA TYR A 206 -21.40 22.07 -7.07
C TYR A 206 -20.05 22.46 -7.68
N PRO A 207 -18.92 22.08 -7.07
CA PRO A 207 -17.65 22.12 -7.77
C PRO A 207 -17.73 21.24 -9.03
N THR A 208 -17.26 21.77 -10.16
CA THR A 208 -17.14 21.06 -11.43
C THR A 208 -15.71 21.18 -11.94
N PRO A 209 -15.30 20.32 -12.88
CA PRO A 209 -14.10 20.54 -13.69
C PRO A 209 -14.10 21.90 -14.38
#